data_AF-A0A3P6TVB1-F1
#
_entry.id   AF-A0A3P6TVB1-F1
#
_cell.length_a   1.000
_cell.length_b   1.000
_cell.length_c   1.000
_cell.angle_alpha   90.00
_cell.angle_beta   90.00
_cell.angle_gamma   90.00
#
_symmetry.space_group_name_H-M   'P 1'
#
loop_
_entity.id
_entity.type
_entity.pdbx_description
1 polymer ?
#
loop_
_entity_poly.entity_id
_entity_poly.type
_entity_poly.pdbx_seq_one_letter_code
_entity_poly.pdbx_strand_id
1 'polypeptide(L)'
;MSALSHRLLSVVHRHLARIQLNQTTKAFCASQVRNAQPSTNYDEEADDRDRFKYDKFYNAAVMFGSPIVFSILLYVTYLGHKMERHFDQEKYVHYPYLTIRNKPLPWGDGNHSLFHNPEKNYVPGVGFEKKQEKRH
;
A
#
# COMPACT_ATOMS: atom_id res chain seq x y z
N MET A 1 -7.15 37.94 -35.46
CA MET A 1 -7.20 36.47 -35.25
C MET A 1 -7.45 35.81 -36.59
N SER A 2 -6.55 34.94 -37.05
CA SER A 2 -6.40 34.63 -38.48
C SER A 2 -7.50 33.71 -39.03
N ALA A 3 -7.93 33.95 -40.27
CA ALA A 3 -8.97 33.16 -40.94
C ALA A 3 -8.64 31.65 -41.06
N LEU A 4 -7.39 31.27 -40.82
CA LEU A 4 -6.92 29.89 -40.85
C LEU A 4 -7.33 29.12 -39.58
N SER A 5 -7.41 29.77 -38.41
CA SER A 5 -7.78 29.10 -37.16
C SER A 5 -9.26 28.69 -37.15
N HIS A 6 -10.15 29.52 -37.70
CA HIS A 6 -11.57 29.18 -37.84
C HIS A 6 -11.83 28.05 -38.83
N ARG A 7 -11.05 27.97 -39.92
CA ARG A 7 -11.14 26.86 -40.87
C ARG A 7 -10.73 25.55 -40.21
N LEU A 8 -9.63 25.54 -39.47
CA LEU A 8 -9.17 24.36 -38.71
C LEU A 8 -10.20 23.92 -37.66
N LEU A 9 -10.74 24.85 -36.87
CA LEU A 9 -11.75 24.53 -35.86
C LEU A 9 -13.02 23.93 -36.49
N SER A 10 -13.46 24.48 -37.64
CA SER A 10 -14.64 23.98 -38.36
C SER A 10 -14.43 22.59 -38.96
N VAL A 11 -13.21 22.26 -39.39
CA VAL A 11 -12.86 20.92 -39.92
C VAL A 11 -12.83 19.89 -38.80
N VAL A 12 -12.24 20.23 -37.64
CA VAL A 12 -12.19 19.35 -36.46
C VAL A 12 -13.60 19.07 -35.92
N HIS A 13 -14.47 20.09 -35.87
CA HIS A 13 -15.85 19.93 -35.40
C HIS A 13 -16.68 19.03 -36.33
N ARG A 14 -16.49 19.14 -37.65
CA ARG A 14 -17.12 18.26 -38.64
C ARG A 14 -16.61 16.82 -38.58
N HIS A 15 -15.35 16.61 -38.19
CA HIS A 15 -14.79 15.26 -38.02
C HIS A 15 -15.31 14.56 -36.75
N LEU A 16 -15.45 15.29 -35.64
CA LEU A 16 -15.98 14.74 -34.39
C LEU A 16 -17.46 14.33 -34.50
N ALA A 17 -18.27 15.08 -35.25
CA ALA A 17 -19.68 14.75 -35.47
C ALA A 17 -19.92 13.50 -36.35
N ARG A 18 -18.91 13.03 -37.08
CA ARG A 18 -18.98 11.84 -37.95
C ARG A 18 -18.46 10.56 -37.30
N ILE A 19 -17.96 10.61 -36.08
CA ILE A 19 -17.68 9.39 -35.30
C ILE A 19 -19.02 8.88 -34.76
N GLN A 20 -19.88 8.44 -35.69
CA GLN A 20 -21.02 7.60 -35.39
C GLN A 20 -20.44 6.32 -34.77
N LEU A 21 -20.69 6.17 -33.47
CA LEU A 21 -20.37 4.99 -32.71
C LEU A 21 -21.09 3.82 -33.39
N ASN A 22 -20.36 3.02 -34.18
CA ASN A 22 -20.88 1.74 -34.63
C ASN A 22 -21.19 0.95 -33.37
N GLN A 23 -22.47 0.91 -32.99
CA GLN A 23 -22.97 -0.03 -31.98
C GLN A 23 -22.82 -1.42 -32.60
N THR A 24 -21.62 -1.97 -32.46
CA THR A 24 -21.39 -3.40 -32.62
C THR A 24 -22.08 -4.06 -31.44
N THR A 25 -23.39 -4.18 -31.54
CA THR A 25 -24.14 -5.16 -30.77
C THR A 25 -23.58 -6.51 -31.16
N LYS A 26 -22.53 -6.94 -30.45
CA LYS A 26 -22.18 -8.35 -30.39
C LYS A 26 -23.45 -9.01 -29.90
N ALA A 27 -24.18 -9.66 -30.80
CA ALA A 27 -25.30 -10.51 -30.43
C ALA A 27 -24.70 -11.56 -29.50
N PHE A 28 -24.86 -11.35 -28.20
CA PHE A 28 -24.37 -12.27 -27.20
C PHE A 28 -25.19 -13.54 -27.41
N CYS A 29 -24.56 -14.57 -27.97
CA CYS A 29 -25.23 -15.82 -28.27
C CYS A 29 -25.59 -16.46 -26.94
N ALA A 30 -26.81 -16.22 -26.47
CA ALA A 30 -27.34 -16.75 -25.21
C ALA A 30 -27.42 -18.28 -25.20
N SER A 31 -27.11 -18.96 -26.31
CA SER A 31 -27.10 -20.42 -26.39
C SER A 31 -26.02 -21.07 -25.51
N GLN A 32 -24.91 -20.38 -25.23
CA GLN A 32 -23.81 -20.95 -24.45
C GLN A 32 -24.02 -20.84 -22.93
N VAL A 33 -24.96 -19.99 -22.47
CA VAL A 33 -25.35 -19.87 -21.06
C VAL A 33 -26.33 -20.97 -20.65
N ARG A 34 -26.99 -21.65 -21.60
CA ARG A 34 -28.00 -22.68 -21.28
C ARG A 34 -27.42 -23.99 -20.73
N ASN A 35 -26.14 -24.26 -20.98
CA ASN A 35 -25.49 -25.53 -20.59
C ASN A 35 -24.56 -25.40 -19.37
N ALA A 36 -24.34 -24.20 -18.85
CA ALA A 36 -23.83 -24.03 -17.49
C ALA A 36 -25.04 -24.02 -16.57
N GLN A 37 -25.61 -25.19 -16.28
CA GLN A 37 -26.40 -25.32 -15.05
C GLN A 37 -25.41 -25.13 -13.91
N PRO A 38 -25.48 -24.04 -13.11
CA PRO A 38 -24.89 -24.06 -11.77
C PRO A 38 -25.46 -25.31 -11.09
N SER A 39 -24.71 -26.06 -10.29
CA SER A 39 -25.26 -27.21 -9.56
C SER A 39 -26.51 -26.78 -8.78
N THR A 40 -27.71 -27.00 -9.32
CA THR A 40 -28.95 -26.34 -8.90
C THR A 40 -29.59 -27.02 -7.69
N ASN A 41 -28.79 -27.28 -6.66
CA ASN A 41 -29.28 -27.41 -5.30
C ASN A 41 -28.51 -26.40 -4.45
N TYR A 42 -28.59 -25.12 -4.84
CA TYR A 42 -28.22 -24.02 -3.97
C TYR A 42 -29.36 -23.88 -2.97
N ASP A 43 -29.14 -24.40 -1.76
CA ASP A 43 -30.09 -24.25 -0.67
C ASP A 43 -29.96 -22.84 -0.10
N GLU A 44 -30.66 -21.89 -0.71
CA GLU A 44 -30.64 -20.47 -0.34
C GLU A 44 -30.95 -20.26 1.16
N GLU A 45 -31.86 -21.07 1.72
CA GLU A 45 -32.18 -21.06 3.14
C GLU A 45 -31.01 -21.56 4.02
N ALA A 46 -30.24 -22.54 3.56
CA ALA A 46 -29.06 -23.01 4.28
C ALA A 46 -27.95 -21.95 4.28
N ASP A 47 -27.73 -21.29 3.13
CA ASP A 47 -26.77 -20.19 2.99
C ASP A 47 -27.14 -18.99 3.87
N ASP A 48 -28.42 -18.59 3.91
CA ASP A 48 -28.90 -17.50 4.77
C ASP A 48 -28.71 -17.80 6.26
N ARG A 49 -28.98 -19.04 6.69
CA ARG A 49 -28.75 -19.45 8.09
C ARG A 49 -27.28 -19.43 8.45
N ASP A 50 -26.42 -19.87 7.56
CA ASP A 50 -24.98 -19.89 7.80
C ASP A 50 -24.41 -18.47 7.78
N ARG A 51 -24.81 -17.64 6.83
CA ARG A 51 -24.49 -16.22 6.79
C ARG A 51 -24.86 -15.52 8.09
N PHE A 52 -26.08 -15.71 8.61
CA PHE A 52 -26.50 -15.11 9.87
C PHE A 52 -25.62 -15.55 11.07
N LYS A 53 -25.24 -16.83 11.12
CA LYS A 53 -24.34 -17.34 12.18
C LYS A 53 -22.95 -16.72 12.09
N TYR A 54 -22.37 -16.68 10.88
CA TYR A 54 -21.05 -16.11 10.64
C TYR A 54 -21.05 -14.60 10.89
N ASP A 55 -22.05 -13.87 10.42
CA ASP A 55 -22.17 -12.44 10.66
C ASP A 55 -22.21 -12.14 12.16
N LYS A 56 -23.01 -12.89 12.95
CA LYS A 56 -23.04 -12.71 14.41
C LYS A 56 -21.70 -13.03 15.07
N PHE A 57 -21.04 -14.10 14.64
CA PHE A 57 -19.73 -14.50 15.16
C PHE A 57 -18.65 -13.46 14.84
N TYR A 58 -18.53 -13.04 13.57
CA TYR A 58 -17.52 -12.07 13.15
C TYR A 58 -17.79 -10.68 13.72
N ASN A 59 -19.05 -10.24 13.79
CA ASN A 59 -19.39 -8.98 14.44
C ASN A 59 -19.00 -9.00 15.92
N ALA A 60 -19.27 -10.09 16.65
CA ALA A 60 -18.82 -10.22 18.04
C ALA A 60 -17.29 -10.25 18.15
N ALA A 61 -16.62 -11.05 17.31
CA ALA A 61 -15.17 -11.18 17.33
C ALA A 61 -14.46 -9.86 16.99
N VAL A 62 -14.99 -9.08 16.05
CA VAL A 62 -14.43 -7.76 15.72
C VAL A 62 -14.75 -6.75 16.83
N MET A 63 -15.99 -6.67 17.31
CA MET A 63 -16.39 -5.70 18.33
C MET A 63 -15.65 -5.88 19.66
N PHE A 64 -15.33 -7.11 20.04
CA PHE A 64 -14.64 -7.39 21.32
C PHE A 64 -13.18 -7.78 21.13
N GLY A 65 -12.86 -8.62 20.15
CA GLY A 65 -11.49 -9.06 19.89
C GLY A 65 -10.60 -7.96 19.36
N SER A 66 -11.10 -7.11 18.45
CA SER A 66 -10.30 -6.01 17.89
C SER A 66 -9.81 -5.02 18.96
N PRO A 67 -10.66 -4.44 19.84
CA PRO A 67 -10.18 -3.50 20.84
C PRO A 67 -9.24 -4.16 21.87
N ILE A 68 -9.46 -5.43 22.22
CA ILE A 68 -8.56 -6.15 23.13
C ILE A 68 -7.18 -6.32 22.49
N VAL A 69 -7.10 -6.83 21.26
CA VAL A 69 -5.82 -6.99 20.55
C VAL A 69 -5.15 -5.65 20.32
N PHE A 70 -5.91 -4.63 19.93
CA PHE A 70 -5.40 -3.29 19.69
C PHE A 70 -4.85 -2.64 20.96
N SER A 71 -5.56 -2.75 22.09
CA SER A 71 -5.10 -2.23 23.38
C SER A 71 -3.82 -2.91 23.86
N ILE A 72 -3.70 -4.23 23.70
CA ILE A 72 -2.48 -4.98 24.02
C ILE A 72 -1.33 -4.52 23.13
N LEU A 73 -1.56 -4.42 21.81
CA LEU A 73 -0.53 -3.98 20.86
C LEU A 73 -0.04 -2.57 21.20
N LEU A 74 -0.96 -1.63 21.42
CA LEU A 74 -0.62 -0.26 21.82
C LEU A 74 0.20 -0.23 23.11
N TYR A 75 -0.20 -1.01 24.11
CA TYR A 75 0.49 -1.04 25.40
C TYR A 75 1.93 -1.59 25.27
N VAL A 76 2.11 -2.70 24.56
CA VAL A 76 3.44 -3.29 24.34
C VAL A 76 4.33 -2.35 23.53
N THR A 77 3.81 -1.75 22.46
CA THR A 77 4.57 -0.77 21.66
C THR A 77 4.92 0.47 22.48
N TYR A 78 4.01 0.97 23.31
CA TYR A 78 4.28 2.11 24.20
C TYR A 78 5.40 1.79 25.21
N LEU A 79 5.35 0.63 25.86
CA LEU A 79 6.41 0.19 26.77
C LEU A 79 7.75 0.03 26.04
N GLY A 80 7.76 -0.63 24.88
CA GLY A 80 8.96 -0.79 24.07
C GLY A 80 9.58 0.56 23.70
N HIS A 81 8.77 1.51 23.23
CA HIS A 81 9.24 2.86 22.91
C HIS A 81 9.76 3.62 24.13
N LYS A 82 9.13 3.45 25.30
CA LYS A 82 9.61 4.06 26.56
C LYS A 82 10.97 3.49 26.97
N MET A 83 11.17 2.18 26.84
CA MET A 83 12.43 1.51 27.14
C MET A 83 13.54 1.88 26.16
N GLU A 84 13.21 2.05 24.87
CA GLU A 84 14.19 2.43 23.84
C GLU A 84 14.89 3.76 24.09
N ARG A 85 14.25 4.68 24.83
CA ARG A 85 14.84 5.97 25.20
C ARG A 85 16.02 5.84 26.17
N HIS A 86 16.25 4.66 26.74
CA HIS A 86 17.35 4.41 27.67
C HIS A 86 18.58 3.74 27.02
N PHE A 87 18.51 3.37 25.73
CA PHE A 87 19.69 2.84 25.05
C PHE A 87 20.61 3.99 24.63
N ASP A 88 21.72 4.12 25.35
CA ASP A 88 22.79 5.03 24.99
C ASP A 88 23.43 4.62 23.66
N GLN A 89 23.86 5.61 22.89
CA GLN A 89 24.66 5.39 21.69
C GLN A 89 25.97 4.66 22.06
N GLU A 90 26.11 3.44 21.56
CA GLU A 90 27.34 2.68 21.73
C GLU A 90 28.51 3.33 20.97
N LYS A 91 29.74 3.06 21.43
CA LYS A 91 30.95 3.52 20.74
C LYS A 91 31.02 2.89 19.35
N TYR A 92 31.29 3.71 18.33
CA TYR A 92 31.48 3.22 16.97
C TYR A 92 32.61 2.18 16.89
N VAL A 93 32.26 0.96 16.49
CA VAL A 93 33.21 -0.11 16.16
C VAL A 93 32.98 -0.50 14.70
N HIS A 94 33.99 -0.29 13.87
CA HIS A 94 33.90 -0.63 12.46
C HIS A 94 34.08 -2.13 12.26
N TYR A 95 33.00 -2.83 11.94
CA TYR A 95 33.04 -4.22 11.53
C TYR A 95 33.05 -4.32 10.00
N PRO A 96 33.96 -5.09 9.40
CA PRO A 96 34.14 -5.13 7.94
C PRO A 96 32.93 -5.71 7.18
N TYR A 97 32.06 -6.45 7.88
CA TYR A 97 30.84 -7.03 7.32
C TYR A 97 29.60 -6.14 7.48
N LEU A 98 29.68 -5.06 8.26
CA LEU A 98 28.57 -4.14 8.44
C LEU A 98 28.68 -2.97 7.47
N THR A 99 27.53 -2.49 6.97
CA THR A 99 27.44 -1.30 6.11
C THR A 99 28.32 -1.33 4.85
N ILE A 100 28.60 -2.51 4.28
CA ILE A 100 29.39 -2.62 3.04
C ILE A 100 28.68 -1.90 1.88
N ARG A 101 29.44 -1.11 1.12
CA ARG A 101 28.95 -0.44 -0.10
C ARG A 101 29.83 -0.79 -1.29
N ASN A 102 29.30 -1.62 -2.19
CA ASN A 102 29.99 -2.00 -3.43
C ASN A 102 29.75 -0.98 -4.56
N LYS A 103 28.62 -0.28 -4.51
CA LYS A 103 28.22 0.77 -5.46
C LYS A 103 27.55 1.91 -4.68
N PRO A 104 27.67 3.16 -5.15
CA PRO A 104 26.93 4.26 -4.54
C PRO A 104 25.42 4.03 -4.70
N LEU A 105 24.66 4.39 -3.67
CA LEU A 105 23.20 4.35 -3.68
C LEU A 105 22.65 5.39 -4.67
N PRO A 106 21.48 5.16 -5.29
CA PRO A 106 20.97 6.02 -6.36
C PRO A 106 20.30 7.31 -5.88
N TRP A 107 20.44 7.69 -4.60
CA TRP A 107 19.87 8.89 -4.01
C TRP A 107 20.85 9.58 -3.06
N GLY A 108 20.56 10.84 -2.74
CA GLY A 108 21.35 11.62 -1.79
C GLY A 108 22.81 11.74 -2.19
N ASP A 109 23.70 11.39 -1.27
CA ASP A 109 25.16 11.35 -1.45
C ASP A 109 25.70 9.99 -1.92
N GLY A 110 24.80 9.02 -2.15
CA GLY A 110 25.16 7.64 -2.49
C GLY A 110 25.72 6.82 -1.33
N ASN A 111 25.84 7.41 -0.14
CA ASN A 111 26.35 6.74 1.06
C ASN A 111 25.20 6.48 2.05
N HIS A 112 24.24 7.40 2.19
CA HIS A 112 23.15 7.24 3.14
C HIS A 112 22.08 6.23 2.70
N SER A 113 21.68 5.33 3.61
CA SER A 113 20.53 4.45 3.38
C SER A 113 19.24 5.28 3.26
N LEU A 114 18.20 4.72 2.65
CA LEU A 114 16.93 5.42 2.43
C LEU A 114 16.29 5.91 3.74
N PHE A 115 16.39 5.10 4.80
CA PHE A 115 15.94 5.43 6.15
C PHE A 115 17.16 5.59 7.07
N HIS A 116 17.94 6.64 6.82
CA HIS A 116 19.09 6.97 7.63
C HIS A 116 18.71 7.81 8.85
N ASN A 117 19.12 7.36 10.04
CA ASN A 117 19.07 8.16 11.25
C ASN A 117 20.51 8.56 11.64
N PRO A 118 20.89 9.85 11.58
CA PRO A 118 22.25 10.31 11.85
C PRO A 118 22.74 10.02 13.28
N GLU A 119 21.83 9.78 14.22
CA GLU A 119 22.14 9.50 15.63
C GLU A 119 22.29 7.99 15.92
N LYS A 120 21.67 7.13 15.11
CA LYS A 120 21.60 5.67 15.37
C LYS A 120 22.25 4.81 14.31
N ASN A 121 22.36 5.30 13.08
CA ASN A 121 22.94 4.58 11.97
C ASN A 121 24.27 5.25 11.62
N TYR A 122 25.34 4.46 11.54
CA TYR A 122 26.65 4.98 11.15
C TYR A 122 26.91 4.78 9.65
N VAL A 123 27.86 5.56 9.16
CA VAL A 123 28.26 5.57 7.75
C VAL A 123 29.72 5.14 7.66
N PRO A 124 30.05 4.15 6.79
CA PRO A 124 31.42 3.81 6.45
C PRO A 124 32.31 5.02 6.21
N GLY A 125 33.45 5.06 6.90
CA GLY A 125 34.45 6.13 6.84
C GLY A 125 34.20 7.31 7.77
N VAL A 126 32.95 7.61 8.14
CA VAL A 126 32.59 8.77 8.99
C VAL A 126 32.23 8.34 10.42
N GLY A 127 31.59 7.19 10.58
CA GLY A 127 31.02 6.75 11.86
C GLY A 127 29.62 7.34 12.08
N PHE A 128 29.27 7.65 13.33
CA PHE A 128 28.02 8.34 13.64
C PHE A 128 28.13 9.84 13.38
N GLU A 129 27.16 10.39 12.66
CA GLU A 129 27.19 11.80 12.26
C GLU A 129 26.80 12.74 13.39
N LYS A 130 25.93 12.28 14.30
CA LYS A 130 25.51 13.02 15.48
C LYS A 130 25.69 12.18 16.74
N LYS A 131 26.07 12.85 17.82
CA LYS A 131 26.00 12.27 19.17
C LYS A 131 24.54 12.32 19.63
N GLN A 132 24.06 11.23 20.22
CA GLN A 132 22.75 11.21 20.86
C GLN A 132 22.73 12.22 22.01
N GLU A 133 21.85 13.19 21.89
CA GLU A 133 21.55 14.12 22.97
C GLU A 133 20.64 13.40 23.98
N LYS A 134 21.14 13.18 25.19
CA LYS A 134 20.35 12.57 26.27
C LYS A 134 19.27 13.56 26.71
N ARG A 135 18.08 13.42 26.15
CA ARG A 135 16.89 14.15 26.60
C ARG A 135 16.39 13.50 27.90
N HIS A 136 16.79 14.06 29.03
CA HIS A 136 16.33 13.68 30.37
C HIS A 136 14.83 13.97 30.54
#